data_AF-Q120K0-F1
#
_entry.id   AF-Q120K0-F1
#
_cell.length_a   1.000
_cell.length_b   1.000
_cell.length_c   1.000
_cell.angle_alpha   90.00
_cell.angle_beta   90.00
_cell.angle_gamma   90.00
#
_symmetry.space_group_name_H-M   'P 1'
#
loop_
_entity.id
_entity.type
_entity.pdbx_description
1 polymer ?
#
loop_
_entity_poly.entity_id
_entity_poly.type
_entity_poly.pdbx_seq_one_letter_code
_entity_poly.pdbx_strand_id
1 'polypeptide(L)'
;MLKKLCLIAALTFTGAVYAQDATCTAAAAEKKLAGAAKNSFLKKCEKDAATKCDLAAKDKKLAGAAKSSFSKKCVKEAVGA
;
A
#
# COMPACT_ATOMS: atom_id res chain seq x y z
N MET A 1 25.35 -18.85 33.79
CA MET A 1 25.78 -17.43 33.87
C MET A 1 24.88 -16.63 32.93
N LEU A 2 23.99 -15.77 33.48
CA LEU A 2 24.10 -14.31 33.48
C LEU A 2 23.66 -13.70 32.13
N LYS A 3 22.37 -13.44 31.89
CA LYS A 3 21.58 -12.28 32.40
C LYS A 3 22.26 -10.94 32.07
N LYS A 4 21.93 -10.37 30.90
CA LYS A 4 21.90 -8.95 30.49
C LYS A 4 21.68 -8.94 28.97
N LEU A 5 20.45 -8.74 28.50
CA LEU A 5 19.84 -7.43 28.24
C LEU A 5 20.63 -6.63 27.20
N CYS A 6 20.05 -6.54 26.01
CA CYS A 6 20.01 -5.44 25.04
C CYS A 6 19.86 -6.06 23.64
N LEU A 7 19.01 -5.63 22.73
CA LEU A 7 17.99 -4.60 22.63
C LEU A 7 17.42 -4.88 21.22
N ILE A 8 16.09 -4.99 21.09
CA ILE A 8 15.28 -4.34 20.05
C ILE A 8 15.98 -4.21 18.67
N ALA A 9 15.63 -4.95 17.63
CA ALA A 9 14.33 -4.84 16.99
C ALA A 9 14.05 -6.11 16.16
N ALA A 10 13.07 -6.89 16.61
CA ALA A 10 12.25 -7.66 15.70
C ALA A 10 11.42 -6.68 14.86
N LEU A 11 12.06 -6.03 13.88
CA LEU A 11 11.33 -5.56 12.71
C LEU A 11 11.17 -6.80 11.84
N THR A 12 10.21 -7.62 12.24
CA THR A 12 9.59 -8.57 11.34
C THR A 12 9.22 -7.77 10.09
N PHE A 13 10.00 -8.01 9.04
CA PHE A 13 9.60 -7.79 7.68
C PHE A 13 8.43 -8.76 7.46
N THR A 14 7.28 -8.46 8.06
CA THR A 14 6.01 -8.90 7.50
C THR A 14 5.95 -8.11 6.20
N GLY A 15 6.59 -8.66 5.17
CA GLY A 15 6.27 -8.34 3.82
C GLY A 15 4.76 -8.31 3.80
N ALA A 16 4.19 -7.14 3.52
CA ALA A 16 2.85 -7.13 3.04
C ALA A 16 2.90 -8.06 1.83
N VAL A 17 2.42 -9.29 2.04
CA VAL A 17 1.79 -10.08 1.00
C VAL A 17 0.57 -9.24 0.65
N TYR A 18 0.80 -8.11 -0.01
CA TYR A 18 -0.10 -7.69 -1.04
C TYR A 18 0.01 -8.83 -2.03
N ALA A 19 -1.07 -9.59 -2.07
CA ALA A 19 -1.38 -10.48 -3.14
C ALA A 19 -0.93 -9.84 -4.46
N GLN A 20 -0.69 -10.66 -5.47
CA GLN A 20 -0.53 -10.21 -6.85
C GLN A 20 -1.83 -9.55 -7.38
N ASP A 21 -2.46 -8.65 -6.63
CA ASP A 21 -3.33 -7.62 -7.16
C ASP A 21 -2.47 -6.81 -8.12
N ALA A 22 -2.75 -6.99 -9.41
CA ALA A 22 -2.16 -6.18 -10.45
C ALA A 22 -2.31 -4.70 -10.05
N THR A 23 -1.18 -3.98 -10.01
CA THR A 23 -1.18 -2.54 -9.71
C THR A 23 -2.16 -1.81 -10.65
N CYS A 24 -2.67 -0.64 -10.26
CA CYS A 24 -3.58 0.13 -11.12
C CYS A 24 -3.05 0.26 -12.55
N THR A 25 -1.73 0.42 -12.70
CA THR A 25 -1.06 0.50 -14.00
C THR A 25 -1.03 -0.83 -14.74
N ALA A 26 -0.75 -1.94 -14.05
CA ALA A 26 -0.78 -3.28 -14.63
C ALA A 26 -2.21 -3.70 -15.02
N ALA A 27 -3.21 -3.45 -14.16
CA ALA A 27 -4.61 -3.73 -14.46
C ALA A 27 -5.13 -2.92 -15.66
N ALA A 28 -4.68 -1.67 -15.81
CA ALA A 28 -5.00 -0.86 -16.98
C ALA A 28 -4.35 -1.41 -18.26
N ALA A 29 -3.13 -1.94 -18.17
CA ALA A 29 -2.42 -2.55 -19.29
C ALA A 29 -3.05 -3.88 -19.73
N GLU A 30 -3.41 -4.74 -18.77
CA GLU A 30 -4.12 -6.01 -19.02
C GLU A 30 -5.47 -5.78 -19.70
N LYS A 31 -6.19 -4.72 -19.30
CA LYS A 31 -7.44 -4.32 -19.94
C LYS A 31 -7.25 -3.54 -21.24
N LYS A 32 -6.00 -3.37 -21.70
CA LYS A 32 -5.63 -2.59 -22.90
C LYS A 32 -6.26 -1.20 -22.94
N LEU A 33 -6.43 -0.57 -21.77
CA LEU A 33 -7.00 0.76 -21.67
C LEU A 33 -5.98 1.78 -22.18
N ALA A 34 -6.40 2.64 -23.10
CA ALA A 34 -5.59 3.72 -23.66
C ALA A 34 -6.32 5.08 -23.57
N GLY A 35 -5.57 6.17 -23.72
CA GLY A 35 -6.10 7.52 -23.75
C GLY A 35 -6.94 7.89 -22.52
N ALA A 36 -8.11 8.49 -22.75
CA ALA A 36 -9.01 8.94 -21.69
C ALA A 36 -9.50 7.79 -20.79
N ALA A 37 -9.72 6.59 -21.35
CA ALA A 37 -10.19 5.44 -20.59
C ALA A 37 -9.14 4.95 -19.57
N LYS A 38 -7.87 4.92 -19.97
CA LYS A 38 -6.75 4.64 -19.05
C LYS A 38 -6.70 5.66 -17.92
N ASN A 39 -6.79 6.95 -18.24
CA ASN A 39 -6.69 8.01 -17.25
C ASN A 39 -7.85 7.96 -16.24
N SER A 40 -9.08 7.74 -16.70
CA SER A 40 -10.25 7.57 -15.81
C SER A 40 -10.13 6.34 -14.93
N PHE A 41 -9.61 5.23 -15.47
CA PHE A 41 -9.37 4.01 -14.70
C PHE A 41 -8.30 4.24 -13.63
N LEU A 42 -7.16 4.84 -13.98
CA LEU A 42 -6.10 5.15 -13.01
C LEU A 42 -6.61 6.07 -11.91
N LYS A 43 -7.32 7.16 -12.26
CA LYS A 43 -7.94 8.05 -11.26
C LYS A 43 -8.90 7.34 -10.32
N LYS A 44 -9.73 6.42 -10.86
CA LYS A 44 -10.66 5.62 -10.06
C LYS A 44 -9.88 4.67 -9.14
N CYS A 45 -8.85 4.02 -9.66
CA CYS A 45 -8.03 3.06 -8.95
C CYS A 45 -7.18 3.72 -7.85
N GLU A 46 -6.61 4.90 -8.09
CA GLU A 46 -5.95 5.72 -7.06
C GLU A 46 -6.88 6.03 -5.88
N LYS A 47 -8.14 6.36 -6.19
CA LYS A 47 -9.15 6.68 -5.18
C LYS A 47 -9.58 5.44 -4.37
N ASP A 48 -9.72 4.30 -5.05
CA ASP A 48 -10.00 3.01 -4.40
C ASP A 48 -8.83 2.56 -3.53
N ALA A 49 -7.60 2.64 -4.06
CA ALA A 49 -6.37 2.39 -3.34
C ALA A 49 -6.26 3.28 -2.10
N ALA A 50 -6.53 4.59 -2.21
CA ALA A 50 -6.52 5.49 -1.06
C ALA A 50 -7.49 5.05 0.05
N THR A 51 -8.69 4.60 -0.34
CA THR A 51 -9.69 4.10 0.60
C THR A 51 -9.25 2.80 1.26
N LYS A 52 -8.78 1.83 0.47
CA LYS A 52 -8.25 0.55 0.97
C LYS A 52 -7.05 0.74 1.88
N CYS A 53 -6.13 1.63 1.52
CA CYS A 53 -4.96 1.98 2.31
C CYS A 53 -5.33 2.70 3.61
N ASP A 54 -6.35 3.56 3.62
CA ASP A 54 -6.84 4.19 4.85
C ASP A 54 -7.48 3.16 5.80
N LEU A 55 -8.26 2.22 5.25
CA LEU A 55 -8.85 1.11 6.02
C LEU A 55 -7.76 0.18 6.57
N ALA A 56 -6.77 -0.20 5.77
CA ALA A 56 -5.64 -1.00 6.21
C ALA A 56 -4.82 -0.27 7.29
N ALA A 57 -4.66 1.05 7.17
CA ALA A 57 -3.99 1.85 8.21
C ALA A 57 -4.80 1.85 9.52
N LYS A 58 -6.13 1.98 9.44
CA LYS A 58 -7.05 1.93 10.58
C LYS A 58 -7.08 0.55 11.25
N ASP A 59 -7.10 -0.51 10.46
CA ASP A 59 -7.03 -1.90 10.94
C ASP A 59 -5.74 -2.14 11.72
N LYS A 60 -4.62 -1.63 11.19
CA LYS A 60 -3.32 -1.60 11.87
C LYS A 60 -3.23 -0.57 13.02
N LYS A 61 -4.32 0.12 13.35
CA LYS A 61 -4.42 1.18 14.37
C LYS A 61 -3.35 2.27 14.22
N LEU A 62 -2.92 2.54 12.99
CA LEU A 62 -1.97 3.60 12.70
C LEU A 62 -2.68 4.96 12.82
N ALA A 63 -2.05 5.88 13.56
CA ALA A 63 -2.55 7.24 13.75
C ALA A 63 -1.45 8.28 13.45
N GLY A 64 -1.86 9.53 13.27
CA GLY A 64 -0.95 10.66 13.03
C GLY A 64 -0.01 10.43 11.84
N ALA A 65 1.27 10.76 12.03
CA ALA A 65 2.29 10.66 10.98
C ALA A 65 2.46 9.23 10.43
N ALA A 66 2.32 8.21 11.29
CA ALA A 66 2.44 6.80 10.87
C ALA A 66 1.34 6.40 9.89
N LYS A 67 0.10 6.86 10.14
CA LYS A 67 -1.02 6.66 9.22
C LYS A 67 -0.75 7.33 7.87
N SER A 68 -0.33 8.60 7.89
CA SER A 68 -0.07 9.34 6.66
C SER A 68 1.06 8.74 5.82
N SER A 69 2.16 8.31 6.44
CA SER A 69 3.27 7.65 5.74
C SER A 69 2.86 6.30 5.17
N PHE A 70 2.10 5.51 5.92
CA PHE A 70 1.58 4.23 5.45
C PHE A 70 0.62 4.41 4.28
N SER A 71 -0.39 5.28 4.41
CA SER A 71 -1.36 5.52 3.34
C SER A 71 -0.68 6.03 2.06
N LYS A 72 0.28 6.96 2.17
CA LYS A 72 1.04 7.45 1.01
C LYS A 72 1.85 6.33 0.33
N LYS A 73 2.56 5.52 1.11
CA LYS A 73 3.35 4.38 0.61
C LYS A 73 2.43 3.34 -0.04
N CYS A 74 1.37 2.94 0.66
CA CYS A 74 0.40 1.95 0.20
C CYS A 74 -0.29 2.37 -1.10
N VAL A 75 -0.71 3.63 -1.22
CA VAL A 75 -1.33 4.13 -2.46
C VAL A 75 -0.34 4.10 -3.61
N LYS A 76 0.90 4.54 -3.38
CA LYS A 76 1.96 4.52 -4.39
C LYS A 76 2.21 3.09 -4.89
N GLU A 77 2.31 2.13 -3.98
CA GLU A 77 2.54 0.72 -4.33
C GLU A 77 1.31 0.09 -5.01
N ALA A 78 0.10 0.40 -4.56
CA ALA A 78 -1.13 -0.06 -5.20
C ALA A 78 -1.30 0.48 -6.63
N VAL A 79 -0.83 1.71 -6.89
CA VAL A 79 -0.85 2.29 -8.24
C VAL A 79 0.26 1.72 -9.13
N GLY A 80 1.39 1.34 -8.54
CA GLY A 80 2.57 0.85 -9.24
C GLY A 80 3.43 1.99 -9.80
N ALA A 81 3.51 3.11 -9.06
CA ALA A 81 4.28 4.31 -9.41
C ALA A 81 5.56 4.45 -8.55
#